data_AF-A0A498DD27-F1
#
_entry.id   AF-A0A498DD27-F1
#
_cell.length_a   1.000
_cell.length_b   1.000
_cell.length_c   1.000
_cell.angle_alpha   90.00
_cell.angle_beta   90.00
_cell.angle_gamma   90.00
#
_symmetry.space_group_name_H-M   'P 1'
#
loop_
_entity.id
_entity.type
_entity.pdbx_description
1 polymer ?
#
loop_
_entity_poly.entity_id
_entity_poly.type
_entity_poly.pdbx_seq_one_letter_code
_entity_poly.pdbx_strand_id
1 'polypeptide(L)'
;MSLKKTQGSLVNKHFLSGSIWALSGKIFTTIAQLLINALLAHLLAPEELGVYFLIFSVVNLAALLIQLGMPQVAVRYISASLAKQTQINQLIKYLFSFCFISACIVSLIFIFFAGDYLAVNTFHSETMLDVMQLAVLWAVVLAFQALSAEIFRGFNDIRFATVFGGLINSIIISILFASLWVDQGHTDVSQVIILSIASGFGCVITACFLIGRKANSIKDLTDHDNDWKTLWVVGWPILLTNIIFFALLQSDIWILGIYASKEEVGIYASIARLAMIISVSLMIINAVVSPLIAEFHAKEKLHELELTLRPITSLAFLCSFFGMSFFIVFGADTLALLFGEKFSEGWMILVLLSVANLVKVFGGSCGVNLLMTGHQMALLMITVISSIMTIGLSLILVETYRGEGIASALIVGFFIQNLISVLYTKKVNGIWTHADIGFIINVLSGKWHLSAMGMNKFK
;
A
#
# COMPACT_ATOMS: atom_id res chain seq x y z
N MET A 1 34.22 -12.32 -26.40
CA MET A 1 33.12 -13.09 -25.77
C MET A 1 33.13 -13.04 -24.23
N SER A 2 34.19 -12.57 -23.56
CA SER A 2 34.25 -12.47 -22.08
C SER A 2 33.60 -11.22 -21.47
N LEU A 3 33.56 -10.07 -22.18
CA LEU A 3 33.00 -8.81 -21.66
C LEU A 3 31.46 -8.81 -21.51
N LYS A 4 30.73 -9.56 -22.36
CA LYS A 4 29.26 -9.70 -22.24
C LYS A 4 28.83 -10.53 -21.03
N LYS A 5 29.65 -11.49 -20.59
CA LYS A 5 29.35 -12.34 -19.41
C LYS A 5 29.54 -11.60 -18.08
N THR A 6 30.50 -10.68 -18.00
CA THR A 6 30.75 -9.86 -16.79
C THR A 6 29.75 -8.71 -16.64
N GLN A 7 29.28 -8.09 -17.73
CA GLN A 7 28.21 -7.09 -17.65
C GLN A 7 26.87 -7.72 -17.21
N GLY A 8 26.53 -8.91 -17.72
CA GLY A 8 25.33 -9.63 -17.29
C GLY A 8 25.32 -10.02 -15.80
N SER A 9 26.48 -10.37 -15.23
CA SER A 9 26.57 -10.76 -13.80
C SER A 9 26.53 -9.55 -12.85
N LEU A 10 27.06 -8.39 -13.25
CA LEU A 10 26.99 -7.15 -12.47
C LEU A 10 25.59 -6.53 -12.50
N VAL A 11 24.93 -6.51 -13.66
CA VAL A 11 23.53 -6.05 -13.80
C VAL A 11 22.60 -6.93 -12.98
N ASN A 12 22.76 -8.26 -13.03
CA ASN A 12 21.98 -9.17 -12.19
C ASN A 12 22.23 -8.98 -10.69
N LYS A 13 23.47 -8.74 -10.24
CA LYS A 13 23.78 -8.48 -8.83
C LYS A 13 23.19 -7.16 -8.33
N HIS A 14 23.29 -6.09 -9.09
CA HIS A 14 22.69 -4.80 -8.71
C HIS A 14 21.16 -4.88 -8.67
N PHE A 15 20.53 -5.52 -9.66
CA PHE A 15 19.09 -5.71 -9.71
C PHE A 15 18.57 -6.63 -8.59
N LEU A 16 19.27 -7.74 -8.29
CA LEU A 16 18.95 -8.60 -7.15
C LEU A 16 19.07 -7.83 -5.83
N SER A 17 20.17 -7.09 -5.65
CA SER A 17 20.39 -6.34 -4.41
C SER A 17 19.34 -5.25 -4.21
N GLY A 18 18.93 -4.56 -5.28
CA GLY A 18 17.86 -3.57 -5.24
C GLY A 18 16.50 -4.19 -4.90
N SER A 19 16.17 -5.33 -5.51
CA SER A 19 14.94 -6.06 -5.22
C SER A 19 14.88 -6.56 -3.78
N ILE A 20 16.00 -7.09 -3.26
CA ILE A 20 16.10 -7.50 -1.85
C ILE A 20 15.89 -6.30 -0.92
N TRP A 21 16.50 -5.15 -1.21
CA TRP A 21 16.29 -3.94 -0.42
C TRP A 21 14.84 -3.46 -0.44
N ALA A 22 14.20 -3.45 -1.61
CA ALA A 22 12.80 -3.07 -1.73
C ALA A 22 11.86 -4.02 -0.97
N LEU A 23 12.09 -5.34 -1.06
CA LEU A 23 11.27 -6.34 -0.41
C LEU A 23 11.46 -6.35 1.12
N SER A 24 12.71 -6.44 1.59
CA SER A 24 13.02 -6.37 3.01
C SER A 24 12.52 -5.06 3.59
N GLY A 25 12.78 -3.95 2.91
CA GLY A 25 12.26 -2.64 3.25
C GLY A 25 10.75 -2.62 3.44
N LYS A 26 10.00 -3.13 2.46
CA LYS A 26 8.54 -3.17 2.53
C LYS A 26 8.05 -4.02 3.69
N ILE A 27 8.68 -5.16 3.97
CA ILE A 27 8.37 -6.02 5.12
C ILE A 27 8.60 -5.27 6.42
N PHE A 28 9.79 -4.69 6.61
CA PHE A 28 10.12 -3.92 7.82
C PHE A 28 9.21 -2.70 8.01
N THR A 29 8.91 -1.95 6.95
CA THR A 29 7.95 -0.83 7.02
C THR A 29 6.56 -1.32 7.40
N THR A 30 6.10 -2.47 6.88
CA THR A 30 4.79 -3.02 7.22
C THR A 30 4.73 -3.47 8.68
N ILE A 31 5.79 -4.12 9.18
CA ILE A 31 5.91 -4.50 10.60
C ILE A 31 5.93 -3.26 11.49
N ALA A 32 6.71 -2.25 11.14
CA ALA A 32 6.75 -0.98 11.88
C ALA A 32 5.39 -0.28 11.87
N GLN A 33 4.67 -0.30 10.74
CA GLN A 33 3.31 0.24 10.67
C GLN A 33 2.36 -0.50 11.62
N LEU A 34 2.43 -1.84 11.68
CA LEU A 34 1.62 -2.64 12.61
C LEU A 34 1.95 -2.29 14.08
N LEU A 35 3.23 -2.14 14.41
CA LEU A 35 3.68 -1.70 15.74
C LEU A 35 3.14 -0.30 16.08
N ILE A 36 3.19 0.64 15.14
CA ILE A 36 2.61 1.99 15.33
C ILE A 36 1.13 1.89 15.66
N ASN A 37 0.36 1.08 14.93
CA ASN A 37 -1.08 0.94 15.19
C ASN A 37 -1.35 0.30 16.56
N ALA A 38 -0.56 -0.69 16.97
CA ALA A 38 -0.68 -1.30 18.29
C ALA A 38 -0.35 -0.29 19.40
N LEU A 39 0.71 0.51 19.23
CA LEU A 39 1.05 1.58 20.18
C LEU A 39 -0.05 2.65 20.24
N LEU A 40 -0.61 3.06 19.09
CA LEU A 40 -1.71 4.01 19.05
C LEU A 40 -2.94 3.50 19.81
N ALA A 41 -3.27 2.21 19.69
CA ALA A 41 -4.38 1.61 20.42
C ALA A 41 -4.19 1.57 21.93
N HIS A 42 -2.95 1.57 22.40
CA HIS A 42 -2.66 1.67 23.84
C HIS A 42 -2.56 3.12 24.33
N LEU A 43 -2.15 4.04 23.47
CA LEU A 43 -1.99 5.46 23.80
C LEU A 43 -3.30 6.25 23.76
N LEU A 44 -4.18 5.92 22.82
CA LEU A 44 -5.42 6.65 22.54
C LEU A 44 -6.64 5.82 22.93
N ALA A 45 -7.70 6.49 23.40
CA ALA A 45 -8.99 5.86 23.53
C ALA A 45 -9.54 5.43 22.15
N PRO A 46 -10.41 4.40 22.07
CA PRO A 46 -10.98 3.94 20.79
C PRO A 46 -11.63 5.04 19.95
N GLU A 47 -12.33 5.99 20.59
CA GLU A 47 -12.94 7.16 19.93
C GLU A 47 -11.89 8.07 19.29
N GLU A 48 -10.88 8.46 20.06
CA GLU A 48 -9.74 9.29 19.62
C GLU A 48 -8.93 8.62 18.52
N LEU A 49 -8.74 7.31 18.61
CA LEU A 49 -8.08 6.50 17.60
C LEU A 49 -8.90 6.44 16.30
N GLY A 50 -10.23 6.38 16.40
CA GLY A 50 -11.13 6.53 15.26
C GLY A 50 -10.98 7.88 14.57
N VAL A 51 -10.94 8.97 15.35
CA VAL A 51 -10.67 10.33 14.86
C VAL A 51 -9.29 10.40 14.19
N TYR A 52 -8.25 9.83 14.81
CA TYR A 52 -6.91 9.76 14.23
C TYR A 52 -6.90 9.06 12.87
N PHE A 53 -7.58 7.92 12.71
CA PHE A 53 -7.61 7.21 11.43
C PHE A 53 -8.42 7.93 10.35
N LEU A 54 -9.49 8.64 10.72
CA LEU A 54 -10.21 9.51 9.80
C LEU A 54 -9.33 10.69 9.36
N ILE A 55 -8.66 11.36 10.31
CA ILE A 55 -7.70 12.44 10.01
C ILE A 55 -6.59 11.90 9.11
N PHE A 56 -5.94 10.79 9.47
CA PHE A 56 -4.89 10.18 8.66
C PHE A 56 -5.37 9.85 7.26
N SER A 57 -6.61 9.38 7.11
CA SER A 57 -7.18 9.15 5.81
C SER A 57 -7.35 10.44 5.00
N VAL A 58 -7.87 11.51 5.60
CA VAL A 58 -8.02 12.81 4.94
C VAL A 58 -6.66 13.40 4.58
N VAL A 59 -5.67 13.25 5.46
CA VAL A 59 -4.28 13.64 5.25
C VAL A 59 -3.67 12.92 4.05
N ASN A 60 -3.90 11.61 3.90
CA ASN A 60 -3.42 10.86 2.74
C ASN A 60 -4.10 11.33 1.44
N LEU A 61 -5.40 11.61 1.47
CA LEU A 61 -6.10 12.18 0.31
C LEU A 61 -5.51 13.54 -0.07
N ALA A 62 -5.34 14.44 0.90
CA ALA A 62 -4.74 15.74 0.69
C ALA A 62 -3.30 15.60 0.16
N ALA A 63 -2.49 14.72 0.73
CA ALA A 63 -1.13 14.48 0.27
C ALA A 63 -1.09 13.96 -1.18
N LEU A 64 -2.04 13.12 -1.59
CA LEU A 64 -2.17 12.67 -2.98
C LEU A 64 -2.52 13.82 -3.93
N LEU A 65 -3.42 14.72 -3.53
CA LEU A 65 -3.76 15.92 -4.30
C LEU A 65 -2.55 16.86 -4.42
N ILE A 66 -1.79 17.04 -3.34
CA ILE A 66 -0.57 17.86 -3.33
C ILE A 66 0.46 17.30 -4.32
N GLN A 67 0.62 15.99 -4.38
CA GLN A 67 1.61 15.34 -5.24
C GLN A 67 1.32 15.45 -6.73
N LEU A 68 0.06 15.63 -7.17
CA LEU A 68 -0.31 15.82 -8.59
C LEU A 68 0.26 14.74 -9.56
N GLY A 69 0.52 13.52 -9.07
CA GLY A 69 1.16 12.45 -9.85
C GLY A 69 2.67 12.63 -10.11
N MET A 70 3.27 13.70 -9.57
CA MET A 70 4.69 14.03 -9.72
C MET A 70 5.66 12.96 -9.23
N PRO A 71 5.37 12.12 -8.22
CA PRO A 71 6.29 11.05 -7.83
C PRO A 71 6.57 10.06 -8.98
N GLN A 72 5.54 9.62 -9.71
CA GLN A 72 5.72 8.72 -10.87
C GLN A 72 6.40 9.43 -12.05
N VAL A 73 6.11 10.72 -12.26
CA VAL A 73 6.80 11.57 -13.24
C VAL A 73 8.29 11.69 -12.89
N ALA A 74 8.62 11.88 -11.62
CA ALA A 74 9.99 12.00 -11.12
C ALA A 74 10.81 10.76 -11.47
N VAL A 75 10.29 9.55 -11.19
CA VAL A 75 10.98 8.30 -11.55
C VAL A 75 11.28 8.26 -13.05
N ARG A 76 10.27 8.50 -13.89
CA ARG A 76 10.41 8.42 -15.36
C ARG A 76 11.43 9.41 -15.91
N TYR A 77 11.29 10.69 -15.56
CA TYR A 77 12.11 11.74 -16.16
C TYR A 77 13.51 11.82 -15.55
N ILE A 78 13.69 11.54 -14.25
CA ILE A 78 15.02 11.50 -13.64
C ILE A 78 15.83 10.31 -14.17
N SER A 79 15.22 9.13 -14.28
CA SER A 79 15.91 7.97 -14.87
C SER A 79 16.28 8.21 -16.34
N ALA A 80 15.41 8.86 -17.12
CA ALA A 80 15.71 9.24 -18.51
C ALA A 80 16.83 10.28 -18.60
N SER A 81 16.81 11.31 -17.74
CA SER A 81 17.85 12.34 -17.68
C SER A 81 19.20 11.77 -17.25
N LEU A 82 19.21 10.80 -16.32
CA LEU A 82 20.43 10.09 -15.91
C LEU A 82 21.04 9.29 -17.06
N ALA A 83 20.20 8.64 -17.88
CA ALA A 83 20.66 7.89 -19.05
C ALA A 83 21.21 8.81 -20.16
N LYS A 84 20.63 10.00 -20.33
CA LYS A 84 21.05 10.99 -21.34
C LYS A 84 22.09 12.01 -20.85
N GLN A 85 22.40 12.04 -19.55
CA GLN A 85 23.28 13.02 -18.89
C GLN A 85 22.84 14.48 -19.12
N THR A 86 21.54 14.71 -18.99
CA THR A 86 20.90 16.02 -19.16
C THR A 86 20.65 16.70 -17.82
N GLN A 87 20.36 18.02 -17.81
CA GLN A 87 20.16 18.80 -16.59
C GLN A 87 19.14 18.21 -15.60
N ILE A 88 19.63 17.60 -14.52
CA ILE A 88 18.77 16.99 -13.48
C ILE A 88 18.34 18.02 -12.43
N ASN A 89 19.20 18.98 -12.12
CA ASN A 89 18.95 19.99 -11.09
C ASN A 89 17.69 20.82 -11.37
N GLN A 90 17.50 21.24 -12.62
CA GLN A 90 16.32 22.01 -13.04
C GLN A 90 15.04 21.18 -12.97
N LEU A 91 15.10 19.92 -13.40
CA LEU A 91 13.97 18.99 -13.31
C LEU A 91 13.52 18.79 -11.84
N ILE A 92 14.47 18.58 -10.92
CA ILE A 92 14.16 18.43 -9.49
C ILE A 92 13.54 19.70 -8.91
N LYS A 93 14.05 20.88 -9.28
CA LYS A 93 13.44 22.15 -8.89
C LYS A 93 12.00 22.25 -9.38
N TYR A 94 11.73 21.87 -10.63
CA TYR A 94 10.37 21.88 -11.15
C TYR A 94 9.43 20.94 -10.40
N LEU A 95 9.88 19.70 -10.10
CA LEU A 95 9.10 18.74 -9.33
C LEU A 95 8.74 19.28 -7.93
N PHE A 96 9.71 19.85 -7.21
CA PHE A 96 9.45 20.45 -5.90
C PHE A 96 8.59 21.71 -5.99
N SER A 97 8.78 22.56 -7.00
CA SER A 97 7.93 23.74 -7.21
C SER A 97 6.48 23.37 -7.52
N PHE A 98 6.23 22.33 -8.33
CA PHE A 98 4.87 21.84 -8.58
C PHE A 98 4.21 21.36 -7.30
N CYS A 99 4.93 20.54 -6.53
CA CYS A 99 4.45 20.03 -5.25
C CYS A 99 4.18 21.18 -4.26
N PHE A 100 5.05 22.19 -4.21
CA PHE A 100 4.89 23.36 -3.34
C PHE A 100 3.68 24.22 -3.73
N ILE A 101 3.51 24.53 -5.01
CA ILE A 101 2.35 25.30 -5.50
C ILE A 101 1.05 24.54 -5.21
N SER A 102 1.02 23.24 -5.48
CA SER A 102 -0.13 22.38 -5.15
C SER A 102 -0.38 22.32 -3.64
N ALA A 103 0.69 22.23 -2.82
CA ALA A 103 0.60 22.28 -1.37
C ALA A 103 -0.10 23.56 -0.90
N CYS A 104 0.28 24.73 -1.41
CA CYS A 104 -0.38 25.99 -1.09
C CYS A 104 -1.86 25.99 -1.49
N ILE A 105 -2.20 25.53 -2.69
CA ILE A 105 -3.58 25.52 -3.20
C ILE A 105 -4.45 24.56 -2.37
N VAL A 106 -4.00 23.32 -2.17
CA VAL A 106 -4.73 22.30 -1.41
C VAL A 106 -4.88 22.73 0.04
N SER A 107 -3.82 23.28 0.66
CA SER A 107 -3.89 23.79 2.03
C SER A 107 -4.91 24.91 2.18
N LEU A 108 -4.97 25.84 1.21
CA LEU A 108 -5.96 26.91 1.18
C LEU A 108 -7.39 26.34 1.09
N ILE A 109 -7.62 25.37 0.20
CA ILE A 109 -8.93 24.73 0.04
C ILE A 109 -9.35 24.00 1.32
N PHE A 110 -8.42 23.30 1.97
CA PHE A 110 -8.70 22.57 3.20
C PHE A 110 -8.98 23.51 4.38
N ILE A 111 -8.21 24.58 4.55
CA ILE A 111 -8.39 25.51 5.67
C ILE A 111 -9.69 26.31 5.53
N PHE A 112 -10.08 26.73 4.32
CA PHE A 112 -11.21 27.65 4.13
C PHE A 112 -12.52 26.99 3.71
N PHE A 113 -12.51 25.76 3.19
CA PHE A 113 -13.71 25.13 2.64
C PHE A 113 -13.89 23.68 3.10
N ALA A 114 -12.92 22.81 2.83
CA ALA A 114 -13.12 21.37 2.98
C ALA A 114 -12.97 20.90 4.42
N GLY A 115 -12.13 21.55 5.23
CA GLY A 115 -11.82 21.14 6.60
C GLY A 115 -13.04 21.18 7.51
N ASP A 116 -13.68 22.35 7.60
CA ASP A 116 -14.87 22.54 8.44
C ASP A 116 -16.05 21.67 7.96
N TYR A 117 -16.24 21.57 6.64
CA TYR A 117 -17.30 20.74 6.07
C TYR A 117 -17.09 19.24 6.37
N LEU A 118 -15.85 18.74 6.28
CA LEU A 118 -15.55 17.35 6.61
C LEU A 118 -15.68 17.10 8.11
N ALA A 119 -15.15 17.98 8.96
CA ALA A 119 -15.17 17.80 10.41
C ALA A 119 -16.59 17.89 11.00
N VAL A 120 -17.36 18.90 10.58
CA VAL A 120 -18.69 19.19 11.17
C VAL A 120 -19.80 18.42 10.44
N ASN A 121 -19.87 18.52 9.11
CA ASN A 121 -21.04 18.02 8.37
C ASN A 121 -20.90 16.54 7.95
N THR A 122 -19.67 16.06 7.77
CA THR A 122 -19.45 14.68 7.29
C THR A 122 -19.17 13.75 8.46
N PHE A 123 -18.20 14.12 9.29
CA PHE A 123 -17.72 13.27 10.37
C PHE A 123 -18.26 13.65 11.75
N HIS A 124 -18.94 14.79 11.93
CA HIS A 124 -19.56 15.19 13.21
C HIS A 124 -18.59 15.11 14.41
N SER A 125 -17.37 15.62 14.27
CA SER A 125 -16.32 15.54 15.30
C SER A 125 -15.68 16.91 15.54
N GLU A 126 -15.87 17.44 16.74
CA GLU A 126 -15.27 18.71 17.19
C GLU A 126 -13.74 18.59 17.33
N THR A 127 -13.25 17.46 17.85
CA THR A 127 -11.82 17.16 17.95
C THR A 127 -11.12 17.14 16.58
N MET A 128 -11.82 16.71 15.53
CA MET A 128 -11.28 16.76 14.17
C MET A 128 -11.15 18.19 13.64
N LEU A 129 -12.04 19.10 14.05
CA LEU A 129 -11.98 20.51 13.68
C LEU A 129 -10.75 21.19 14.31
N ASP A 130 -10.52 20.96 15.60
CA ASP A 130 -9.39 21.56 16.34
C ASP A 130 -8.02 21.18 15.75
N VAL A 131 -7.92 19.95 15.22
CA VAL A 131 -6.66 19.39 14.72
C VAL A 131 -6.54 19.50 13.19
N MET A 132 -7.53 20.07 12.50
CA MET A 132 -7.56 20.16 11.03
C MET A 132 -6.37 20.95 10.46
N GLN A 133 -5.95 22.03 11.13
CA GLN A 133 -4.79 22.81 10.70
C GLN A 133 -3.49 21.98 10.78
N LEU A 134 -3.35 21.17 11.82
CA LEU A 134 -2.23 20.24 11.97
C LEU A 134 -2.30 19.13 10.90
N ALA A 135 -3.50 18.65 10.57
CA ALA A 135 -3.69 17.67 9.51
C ALA A 135 -3.22 18.18 8.15
N VAL A 136 -3.50 19.44 7.80
CA VAL A 136 -3.01 20.05 6.56
C VAL A 136 -1.49 20.10 6.52
N LEU A 137 -0.85 20.52 7.61
CA LEU A 137 0.62 20.52 7.71
C LEU A 137 1.19 19.09 7.57
N TRP A 138 0.54 18.10 8.19
CA TRP A 138 0.92 16.70 8.06
C TRP A 138 0.83 16.21 6.61
N ALA A 139 -0.22 16.62 5.88
CA ALA A 139 -0.39 16.24 4.47
C ALA A 139 0.73 16.80 3.59
N VAL A 140 1.15 18.04 3.84
CA VAL A 140 2.31 18.65 3.15
C VAL A 140 3.57 17.84 3.43
N VAL A 141 3.84 17.50 4.70
CA VAL A 141 5.03 16.71 5.06
C VAL A 141 5.02 15.34 4.36
N LEU A 142 3.90 14.62 4.39
CA LEU A 142 3.78 13.32 3.72
C LEU A 142 3.95 13.42 2.21
N ALA A 143 3.40 14.46 1.57
CA ALA A 143 3.53 14.68 0.14
C ALA A 143 4.99 14.88 -0.30
N PHE A 144 5.73 15.72 0.43
CA PHE A 144 7.15 15.95 0.16
C PHE A 144 8.01 14.73 0.48
N GLN A 145 7.65 13.96 1.51
CA GLN A 145 8.33 12.69 1.82
C GLN A 145 8.18 11.68 0.67
N ALA A 146 6.94 11.49 0.18
CA ALA A 146 6.66 10.60 -0.94
C ALA A 146 7.40 11.01 -2.22
N LEU A 147 7.37 12.31 -2.57
CA LEU A 147 8.11 12.84 -3.71
C LEU A 147 9.61 12.59 -3.59
N SER A 148 10.18 12.83 -2.40
CA SER A 148 11.62 12.63 -2.15
C SER A 148 12.04 11.17 -2.32
N ALA A 149 11.23 10.23 -1.85
CA ALA A 149 11.48 8.81 -2.01
C ALA A 149 11.48 8.38 -3.49
N GLU A 150 10.54 8.89 -4.27
CA GLU A 150 10.47 8.58 -5.71
C GLU A 150 11.56 9.29 -6.53
N ILE A 151 12.07 10.45 -6.09
CA ILE A 151 13.27 11.06 -6.67
C ILE A 151 14.49 10.15 -6.47
N PHE A 152 14.70 9.60 -5.28
CA PHE A 152 15.76 8.60 -5.04
C PHE A 152 15.57 7.36 -5.92
N ARG A 153 14.32 6.91 -6.10
CA ARG A 153 13.99 5.79 -6.99
C ARG A 153 14.34 6.11 -8.44
N GLY A 154 14.07 7.34 -8.90
CA GLY A 154 14.47 7.86 -10.21
C GLY A 154 16.00 7.90 -10.42
N PHE A 155 16.76 8.13 -9.35
CA PHE A 155 18.22 8.00 -9.34
C PHE A 155 18.73 6.54 -9.33
N ASN A 156 17.84 5.55 -9.48
CA ASN A 156 18.13 4.12 -9.32
C ASN A 156 18.68 3.75 -7.93
N ASP A 157 18.37 4.54 -6.89
CA ASP A 157 18.85 4.34 -5.53
C ASP A 157 17.75 3.77 -4.64
N ILE A 158 17.48 2.48 -4.86
CA ILE A 158 16.40 1.77 -4.17
C ILE A 158 16.61 1.76 -2.65
N ARG A 159 17.86 1.83 -2.18
CA ARG A 159 18.19 1.88 -0.75
C ARG A 159 17.65 3.16 -0.11
N PHE A 160 18.05 4.33 -0.62
CA PHE A 160 17.56 5.60 -0.09
C PHE A 160 16.06 5.81 -0.36
N ALA A 161 15.54 5.33 -1.49
CA ALA A 161 14.11 5.33 -1.76
C ALA A 161 13.32 4.55 -0.70
N THR A 162 13.85 3.41 -0.25
CA THR A 162 13.22 2.58 0.80
C THR A 162 13.34 3.23 2.18
N VAL A 163 14.52 3.75 2.52
CA VAL A 163 14.78 4.42 3.81
C VAL A 163 13.86 5.63 3.98
N PHE A 164 13.83 6.54 3.00
CA PHE A 164 13.03 7.76 3.05
C PHE A 164 11.57 7.56 2.62
N GLY A 165 11.24 6.45 1.95
CA GLY A 165 9.87 6.08 1.54
C GLY A 165 8.96 5.60 2.67
N GLY A 166 9.40 5.68 3.92
CA GLY A 166 8.57 5.41 5.09
C GLY A 166 9.33 4.69 6.19
N LEU A 167 10.34 3.87 5.88
CA LEU A 167 11.01 3.03 6.87
C LEU A 167 11.61 3.83 8.03
N ILE A 168 12.40 4.86 7.74
CA ILE A 168 13.02 5.68 8.79
C ILE A 168 11.98 6.43 9.61
N ASN A 169 10.93 6.95 8.94
CA ASN A 169 9.85 7.68 9.60
C ASN A 169 9.07 6.73 10.52
N SER A 170 8.73 5.52 10.07
CA SER A 170 8.04 4.52 10.87
C SER A 170 8.86 4.10 12.08
N ILE A 171 10.18 3.96 11.96
CA ILE A 171 11.06 3.65 13.10
C ILE A 171 11.08 4.80 14.10
N ILE A 172 11.28 6.04 13.63
CA ILE A 172 11.30 7.23 14.50
C ILE A 172 9.96 7.39 15.22
N ILE A 173 8.82 7.28 14.52
CA ILE A 173 7.48 7.36 15.10
C ILE A 173 7.25 6.23 16.12
N SER A 174 7.68 5.00 15.82
CA SER A 174 7.54 3.88 16.75
C SER A 174 8.29 4.14 18.06
N ILE A 175 9.52 4.67 17.98
CA ILE A 175 10.29 5.08 19.17
C ILE A 175 9.58 6.24 19.89
N LEU A 176 9.11 7.21 19.11
CA LEU A 176 8.17 8.30 19.46
C LEU A 176 7.10 7.87 20.47
N PHE A 177 6.26 6.97 19.97
CA PHE A 177 5.08 6.50 20.66
C PHE A 177 5.42 5.54 21.80
N ALA A 178 6.47 4.71 21.64
CA ALA A 178 6.94 3.85 22.72
C ALA A 178 7.43 4.68 23.92
N SER A 179 8.16 5.78 23.70
CA SER A 179 8.57 6.66 24.81
C SER A 179 7.39 7.33 25.50
N LEU A 180 6.40 7.81 24.74
CA LEU A 180 5.19 8.39 25.33
C LEU A 180 4.41 7.38 26.17
N TRP A 181 4.34 6.14 25.69
CA TRP A 181 3.60 5.09 26.37
C TRP A 181 4.23 4.75 27.73
N VAL A 182 5.57 4.76 27.82
CA VAL A 182 6.28 4.53 29.08
C VAL A 182 6.14 5.72 30.05
N ASP A 183 6.15 6.95 29.55
CA ASP A 183 6.15 8.15 30.39
C ASP A 183 4.76 8.54 30.92
N GLN A 184 3.72 8.48 30.07
CA GLN A 184 2.40 9.07 30.38
C GLN A 184 1.25 8.05 30.35
N GLY A 185 1.42 6.90 29.69
CA GLY A 185 0.40 5.86 29.53
C GLY A 185 -0.77 6.23 28.60
N HIS A 186 -1.27 7.48 28.68
CA HIS A 186 -2.32 8.03 27.82
C HIS A 186 -1.91 9.37 27.22
N THR A 187 -2.41 9.67 26.03
CA THR A 187 -2.05 10.89 25.28
C THR A 187 -3.22 11.38 24.44
N ASP A 188 -3.22 12.66 24.06
CA ASP A 188 -4.22 13.24 23.15
C ASP A 188 -3.81 13.08 21.66
N VAL A 189 -4.81 13.00 20.78
CA VAL A 189 -4.67 12.90 19.32
C VAL A 189 -3.77 14.01 18.75
N SER A 190 -3.88 15.22 19.30
CA SER A 190 -3.07 16.37 18.86
C SER A 190 -1.57 16.12 19.03
N GLN A 191 -1.16 15.54 20.16
CA GLN A 191 0.25 15.27 20.44
C GLN A 191 0.81 14.20 19.50
N VAL A 192 0.03 13.14 19.24
CA VAL A 192 0.37 12.08 18.28
C VAL A 192 0.60 12.66 16.88
N ILE A 193 -0.25 13.59 16.45
CA ILE A 193 -0.14 14.24 15.14
C ILE A 193 1.09 15.17 15.11
N ILE A 194 1.34 15.95 16.16
CA ILE A 194 2.53 16.83 16.24
C ILE A 194 3.82 16.01 16.12
N LEU A 195 3.92 14.87 16.82
CA LEU A 195 5.09 13.98 16.71
C LEU A 195 5.22 13.36 15.31
N SER A 196 4.10 13.01 14.68
CA SER A 196 4.06 12.51 13.30
C SER A 196 4.55 13.56 12.29
N ILE A 197 4.20 14.83 12.51
CA ILE A 197 4.67 15.96 11.70
C ILE A 197 6.17 16.19 11.93
N ALA A 198 6.61 16.23 13.18
CA ALA A 198 8.01 16.52 13.53
C ALA A 198 8.97 15.45 12.96
N SER A 199 8.63 14.17 13.11
CA SER A 199 9.39 13.06 12.55
C SER A 199 9.44 13.09 11.02
N GLY A 200 8.29 13.30 10.37
CA GLY A 200 8.21 13.42 8.92
C GLY A 200 9.01 14.62 8.39
N PHE A 201 8.95 15.77 9.07
CA PHE A 201 9.66 16.98 8.68
C PHE A 201 11.18 16.78 8.75
N GLY A 202 11.68 16.14 9.82
CA GLY A 202 13.09 15.75 9.92
C GLY A 202 13.55 14.82 8.80
N CYS A 203 12.69 13.87 8.41
CA CYS A 203 12.94 12.99 7.27
C CYS A 203 13.02 13.76 5.95
N VAL A 204 12.08 14.68 5.70
CA VAL A 204 12.02 15.49 4.47
C VAL A 204 13.24 16.40 4.35
N ILE A 205 13.63 17.11 5.42
CA ILE A 205 14.82 17.97 5.39
C ILE A 205 16.06 17.16 5.03
N THR A 206 16.25 16.02 5.69
CA THR A 206 17.40 15.14 5.46
C THR A 206 17.40 14.60 4.02
N ALA A 207 16.23 14.21 3.51
CA ALA A 207 16.06 13.74 2.15
C ALA A 207 16.39 14.83 1.12
N CYS A 208 15.83 16.04 1.28
CA CYS A 208 16.09 17.18 0.40
C CYS A 208 17.57 17.56 0.35
N PHE A 209 18.25 17.56 1.50
CA PHE A 209 19.70 17.81 1.57
C PHE A 209 20.51 16.78 0.77
N LEU A 210 20.20 15.49 0.95
CA LEU A 210 20.88 14.40 0.25
C LEU A 210 20.57 14.40 -1.26
N ILE A 211 19.32 14.72 -1.65
CA ILE A 211 18.93 14.88 -3.06
C ILE A 211 19.73 16.01 -3.70
N GLY A 212 19.82 17.18 -3.05
CA GLY A 212 20.59 18.31 -3.56
C GLY A 212 22.07 17.99 -3.73
N ARG A 213 22.67 17.30 -2.76
CA ARG A 213 24.06 16.84 -2.86
C ARG A 213 24.27 15.84 -4.00
N LYS A 214 23.34 14.90 -4.18
CA LYS A 214 23.43 13.89 -5.24
C LYS A 214 23.23 14.49 -6.62
N ALA A 215 22.27 15.39 -6.78
CA ALA A 215 21.99 16.06 -8.03
C ALA A 215 23.16 16.96 -8.47
N ASN A 216 23.78 17.70 -7.55
CA ASN A 216 24.99 18.51 -7.83
C ASN A 216 26.24 17.68 -8.17
N SER A 217 26.28 16.40 -7.80
CA SER A 217 27.41 15.52 -8.13
C SER A 217 27.36 15.03 -9.58
N ILE A 218 26.22 15.16 -10.26
CA ILE A 218 26.03 14.70 -11.63
C ILE A 218 26.41 15.85 -12.56
N LYS A 219 27.35 15.59 -13.49
CA LYS A 219 27.76 16.58 -14.49
C LYS A 219 26.71 16.63 -15.60
N ASP A 220 26.10 17.78 -15.77
CA ASP A 220 25.18 18.03 -16.87
C ASP A 220 25.97 18.28 -18.17
N LEU A 221 25.75 17.45 -19.20
CA LEU A 221 26.47 17.54 -20.48
C LEU A 221 25.63 18.15 -21.60
N THR A 222 24.31 18.13 -21.45
CA THR A 222 23.36 18.60 -22.47
C THR A 222 22.18 19.31 -21.84
N ASP A 223 21.73 20.36 -22.50
CA ASP A 223 20.49 21.03 -22.15
C ASP A 223 19.31 20.19 -22.64
N HIS A 224 18.25 20.09 -21.84
CA HIS A 224 17.06 19.37 -22.25
C HIS A 224 15.82 20.19 -21.90
N ASP A 225 15.00 20.47 -22.92
CA ASP A 225 13.67 21.08 -22.81
C ASP A 225 12.67 20.13 -22.12
N ASN A 226 12.90 19.82 -20.84
CA ASN A 226 11.79 19.35 -20.01
C ASN A 226 10.97 20.58 -19.62
N ASP A 227 10.07 20.97 -20.51
CA ASP A 227 9.13 22.05 -20.25
C ASP A 227 8.18 21.66 -19.10
N TRP A 228 7.90 22.61 -18.21
CA TRP A 228 6.93 22.53 -17.13
C TRP A 228 5.60 21.92 -17.59
N LYS A 229 5.17 22.24 -18.82
CA LYS A 229 3.96 21.69 -19.44
C LYS A 229 4.03 20.17 -19.65
N THR A 230 5.18 19.63 -20.03
CA THR A 230 5.34 18.18 -20.28
C THR A 230 5.15 17.38 -19.01
N LEU A 231 5.65 17.88 -17.87
CA LEU A 231 5.48 17.25 -16.57
C LEU A 231 4.00 17.20 -16.19
N TRP A 232 3.26 18.28 -16.45
CA TRP A 232 1.84 18.35 -16.12
C TRP A 232 0.96 17.43 -16.96
N VAL A 233 1.23 17.36 -18.28
CA VAL A 233 0.51 16.47 -19.21
C VAL A 233 0.63 15.01 -18.81
N VAL A 234 1.77 14.60 -18.24
CA VAL A 234 1.97 13.23 -17.74
C VAL A 234 1.41 13.06 -16.32
N GLY A 235 1.52 14.08 -15.46
CA GLY A 235 1.11 14.00 -14.06
C GLY A 235 -0.41 13.93 -13.85
N TRP A 236 -1.20 14.70 -14.60
CA TRP A 236 -2.66 14.76 -14.41
C TRP A 236 -3.39 13.41 -14.57
N PRO A 237 -3.15 12.61 -15.63
CA PRO A 237 -3.80 11.29 -15.76
C PRO A 237 -3.41 10.33 -14.62
N ILE A 238 -2.16 10.44 -14.16
CA ILE A 238 -1.65 9.66 -13.04
C ILE A 238 -2.34 10.06 -11.74
N LEU A 239 -2.53 11.35 -11.50
CA LEU A 239 -3.30 11.85 -10.37
C LEU A 239 -4.72 11.28 -10.35
N LEU A 240 -5.44 11.37 -11.46
CA LEU A 240 -6.80 10.81 -11.57
C LEU A 240 -6.82 9.33 -11.23
N THR A 241 -5.85 8.58 -11.73
CA THR A 241 -5.71 7.16 -11.45
C THR A 241 -5.50 6.92 -9.95
N ASN A 242 -4.58 7.67 -9.32
CA ASN A 242 -4.29 7.56 -7.90
C ASN A 242 -5.49 7.95 -7.02
N ILE A 243 -6.27 8.96 -7.39
CA ILE A 243 -7.50 9.37 -6.69
C ILE A 243 -8.54 8.25 -6.74
N ILE A 244 -8.77 7.66 -7.91
CA ILE A 244 -9.69 6.54 -8.06
C ILE A 244 -9.24 5.39 -7.16
N PHE A 245 -7.98 4.95 -7.26
CA PHE A 245 -7.47 3.87 -6.42
C PHE A 245 -7.57 4.17 -4.92
N PHE A 246 -7.28 5.40 -4.51
CA PHE A 246 -7.41 5.81 -3.12
C PHE A 246 -8.86 5.72 -2.65
N ALA A 247 -9.81 6.26 -3.43
CA ALA A 247 -11.23 6.19 -3.10
C ALA A 247 -11.71 4.74 -2.98
N LEU A 248 -11.22 3.84 -3.86
CA LEU A 248 -11.55 2.41 -3.77
C LEU A 248 -10.97 1.77 -2.51
N LEU A 249 -9.70 2.02 -2.19
CA LEU A 249 -9.00 1.39 -1.07
C LEU A 249 -9.45 1.89 0.31
N GLN A 250 -9.90 3.14 0.38
CA GLN A 250 -10.21 3.83 1.63
C GLN A 250 -11.73 4.00 1.85
N SER A 251 -12.54 3.50 0.90
CA SER A 251 -14.00 3.60 0.94
C SER A 251 -14.60 3.01 2.21
N ASP A 252 -14.05 1.92 2.72
CA ASP A 252 -14.54 1.25 3.92
C ASP A 252 -14.51 2.15 5.16
N ILE A 253 -13.38 2.80 5.43
CA ILE A 253 -13.21 3.71 6.56
C ILE A 253 -14.05 4.98 6.39
N TRP A 254 -14.23 5.48 5.16
CA TRP A 254 -15.06 6.67 4.91
C TRP A 254 -16.54 6.37 5.09
N ILE A 255 -17.01 5.26 4.52
CA ILE A 255 -18.39 4.80 4.67
C ILE A 255 -18.67 4.59 6.16
N LEU A 256 -17.82 3.84 6.87
CA LEU A 256 -18.02 3.66 8.31
C LEU A 256 -17.96 4.99 9.07
N GLY A 257 -17.04 5.89 8.71
CA GLY A 257 -16.88 7.21 9.33
C GLY A 257 -18.11 8.11 9.28
N ILE A 258 -18.96 7.93 8.27
CA ILE A 258 -20.20 8.68 8.05
C ILE A 258 -21.38 8.04 8.81
N TYR A 259 -21.47 6.71 8.82
CA TYR A 259 -22.65 5.99 9.32
C TYR A 259 -22.51 5.45 10.76
N ALA A 260 -21.29 5.37 11.29
CA ALA A 260 -20.99 4.78 12.60
C ALA A 260 -20.30 5.76 13.55
N SER A 261 -20.23 5.37 14.83
CA SER A 261 -19.54 6.13 15.87
C SER A 261 -18.03 6.12 15.66
N LYS A 262 -17.31 7.08 16.26
CA LYS A 262 -15.85 7.14 16.15
C LYS A 262 -15.16 5.97 16.83
N GLU A 263 -15.71 5.47 17.94
CA GLU A 263 -15.26 4.23 18.57
C GLU A 263 -15.29 3.05 17.61
N GLU A 264 -16.41 2.84 16.90
CA GLU A 264 -16.54 1.74 15.93
C GLU A 264 -15.57 1.88 14.75
N VAL A 265 -15.34 3.11 14.27
CA VAL A 265 -14.34 3.38 13.22
C VAL A 265 -12.94 3.02 13.71
N GLY A 266 -12.61 3.37 14.96
CA GLY A 266 -11.34 3.04 15.57
C GLY A 266 -11.13 1.53 15.70
N ILE A 267 -12.15 0.83 16.21
CA ILE A 267 -12.16 -0.64 16.33
C ILE A 267 -12.00 -1.29 14.94
N TYR A 268 -12.85 -0.93 13.97
CA TYR A 268 -12.79 -1.50 12.62
C TYR A 268 -11.44 -1.27 11.95
N ALA A 269 -10.91 -0.04 11.97
CA ALA A 269 -9.68 0.29 11.28
C ALA A 269 -8.46 -0.41 11.91
N SER A 270 -8.43 -0.59 13.24
CA SER A 270 -7.40 -1.41 13.91
C SER A 270 -7.49 -2.88 13.47
N ILE A 271 -8.69 -3.44 13.50
CA ILE A 271 -8.96 -4.84 13.11
C ILE A 271 -8.63 -5.08 11.64
N ALA A 272 -8.99 -4.16 10.75
CA ALA A 272 -8.72 -4.28 9.32
C ALA A 272 -7.23 -4.38 9.02
N ARG A 273 -6.39 -3.65 9.75
CA ARG A 273 -4.92 -3.74 9.62
C ARG A 273 -4.37 -5.05 10.15
N LEU A 274 -4.93 -5.59 11.23
CA LEU A 274 -4.58 -6.93 11.71
C LEU A 274 -4.96 -8.00 10.68
N ALA A 275 -6.15 -7.89 10.07
CA ALA A 275 -6.63 -8.80 9.04
C ALA A 275 -5.76 -8.80 7.77
N MET A 276 -5.06 -7.70 7.46
CA MET A 276 -4.12 -7.65 6.32
C MET A 276 -2.99 -8.68 6.42
N ILE A 277 -2.65 -9.17 7.62
CA ILE A 277 -1.64 -10.22 7.82
C ILE A 277 -2.00 -11.48 7.01
N ILE A 278 -3.29 -11.79 6.87
CA ILE A 278 -3.77 -12.93 6.06
C ILE A 278 -3.36 -12.81 4.59
N SER A 279 -3.23 -11.59 4.06
CA SER A 279 -2.83 -11.30 2.68
C SER A 279 -1.32 -11.22 2.46
N VAL A 280 -0.50 -11.26 3.51
CA VAL A 280 0.97 -11.13 3.40
C VAL A 280 1.59 -12.28 2.61
N SER A 281 1.04 -13.49 2.74
CA SER A 281 1.46 -14.67 1.99
C SER A 281 1.40 -14.43 0.47
N LEU A 282 0.28 -13.90 -0.02
CA LEU A 282 0.09 -13.57 -1.43
C LEU A 282 1.01 -12.43 -1.87
N MET A 283 1.27 -11.44 -1.00
CA MET A 283 2.20 -10.35 -1.30
C MET A 283 3.61 -10.88 -1.55
N ILE A 284 4.11 -11.79 -0.70
CA ILE A 284 5.41 -12.42 -0.84
C ILE A 284 5.48 -13.24 -2.13
N ILE A 285 4.43 -14.01 -2.44
CA ILE A 285 4.35 -14.75 -3.70
C ILE A 285 4.42 -13.80 -4.89
N ASN A 286 3.59 -12.76 -4.91
CA ASN A 286 3.52 -11.82 -6.04
C ASN A 286 4.88 -11.14 -6.31
N ALA A 287 5.69 -10.91 -5.28
CA ALA A 287 7.04 -10.38 -5.45
C ALA A 287 7.97 -11.32 -6.24
N VAL A 288 7.87 -12.62 -6.01
CA VAL A 288 8.70 -13.64 -6.68
C VAL A 288 8.10 -14.06 -8.02
N VAL A 289 6.77 -14.13 -8.09
CA VAL A 289 6.00 -14.61 -9.23
C VAL A 289 5.95 -13.59 -10.37
N SER A 290 5.95 -12.28 -10.08
CA SER A 290 5.92 -11.24 -11.13
C SER A 290 7.00 -11.42 -12.22
N PRO A 291 8.30 -11.53 -11.89
CA PRO A 291 9.33 -11.76 -12.92
C PRO A 291 9.23 -13.13 -13.59
N LEU A 292 8.79 -14.18 -12.87
CA LEU A 292 8.58 -15.51 -13.44
C LEU A 292 7.49 -15.48 -14.52
N ILE A 293 6.36 -14.84 -14.26
CA ILE A 293 5.28 -14.70 -15.25
C ILE A 293 5.81 -14.00 -16.51
N ALA A 294 6.52 -12.88 -16.35
CA ALA A 294 7.08 -12.15 -17.49
C ALA A 294 8.06 -13.02 -18.31
N GLU A 295 8.91 -13.81 -17.65
CA GLU A 295 9.85 -14.72 -18.31
C GLU A 295 9.14 -15.86 -19.05
N PHE A 296 8.22 -16.58 -18.39
CA PHE A 296 7.49 -17.69 -19.00
C PHE A 296 6.57 -17.22 -20.13
N HIS A 297 5.97 -16.04 -20.01
CA HIS A 297 5.17 -15.42 -21.07
C HIS A 297 6.03 -15.07 -22.28
N ALA A 298 7.19 -14.44 -22.07
CA ALA A 298 8.13 -14.12 -23.15
C ALA A 298 8.69 -15.37 -23.86
N LYS A 299 8.75 -16.51 -23.16
CA LYS A 299 9.16 -17.80 -23.71
C LYS A 299 8.00 -18.66 -24.23
N GLU A 300 6.77 -18.14 -24.23
CA GLU A 300 5.54 -18.84 -24.65
C GLU A 300 5.29 -20.16 -23.90
N LYS A 301 5.82 -20.29 -22.68
CA LYS A 301 5.76 -21.51 -21.84
C LYS A 301 4.65 -21.40 -20.78
N LEU A 302 3.43 -21.07 -21.22
CA LEU A 302 2.31 -20.81 -20.31
C LEU A 302 1.88 -22.06 -19.52
N HIS A 303 2.02 -23.26 -20.08
CA HIS A 303 1.73 -24.48 -19.33
C HIS A 303 2.72 -24.73 -18.18
N GLU A 304 4.02 -24.50 -18.40
CA GLU A 304 5.03 -24.58 -17.33
C GLU A 304 4.79 -23.51 -16.25
N LEU A 305 4.29 -22.34 -16.67
CA LEU A 305 3.88 -21.28 -15.75
C LEU A 305 2.73 -21.75 -14.86
N GLU A 306 1.67 -22.34 -15.41
CA GLU A 306 0.54 -22.87 -14.61
C GLU A 306 1.02 -23.89 -13.57
N LEU A 307 1.85 -24.85 -13.98
CA LEU A 307 2.41 -25.88 -13.11
C LEU A 307 3.28 -25.30 -11.99
N THR A 308 3.85 -24.12 -12.18
CA THR A 308 4.63 -23.40 -11.17
C THR A 308 3.74 -22.55 -10.26
N LEU A 309 2.77 -21.82 -10.84
CA LEU A 309 1.92 -20.88 -10.11
C LEU A 309 0.95 -21.56 -9.17
N ARG A 310 0.29 -22.64 -9.60
CA ARG A 310 -0.80 -23.26 -8.83
C ARG A 310 -0.32 -23.87 -7.50
N PRO A 311 0.80 -24.62 -7.43
CA PRO A 311 1.32 -25.12 -6.16
C PRO A 311 1.73 -24.00 -5.19
N ILE A 312 2.42 -22.96 -5.70
CA ILE A 312 2.88 -21.82 -4.90
C ILE A 312 1.66 -21.07 -4.32
N THR A 313 0.65 -20.82 -5.15
CA THR A 313 -0.61 -20.20 -4.73
C THR A 313 -1.34 -21.05 -3.68
N SER A 314 -1.37 -22.37 -3.87
CA SER A 314 -1.98 -23.31 -2.93
C SER A 314 -1.30 -23.29 -1.56
N LEU A 315 0.03 -23.17 -1.55
CA LEU A 315 0.79 -23.05 -0.30
C LEU A 315 0.48 -21.74 0.42
N ALA A 316 0.37 -20.60 -0.27
CA ALA A 316 -0.09 -19.37 0.38
C ALA A 316 -1.52 -19.47 0.88
N PHE A 317 -2.42 -20.08 0.10
CA PHE A 317 -3.78 -20.29 0.54
C PHE A 317 -3.82 -21.09 1.85
N LEU A 318 -3.03 -22.17 1.96
CA LEU A 318 -2.88 -22.92 3.20
C LEU A 318 -2.35 -22.06 4.35
N CYS A 319 -1.29 -21.29 4.14
CA CYS A 319 -0.77 -20.37 5.16
C CYS A 319 -1.82 -19.36 5.62
N SER A 320 -2.56 -18.74 4.69
CA SER A 320 -3.65 -17.81 4.98
C SER A 320 -4.83 -18.49 5.67
N PHE A 321 -5.14 -19.73 5.30
CA PHE A 321 -6.20 -20.52 5.91
C PHE A 321 -5.89 -20.84 7.38
N PHE A 322 -4.64 -21.21 7.69
CA PHE A 322 -4.21 -21.40 9.08
C PHE A 322 -4.24 -20.09 9.87
N GLY A 323 -3.82 -18.98 9.27
CA GLY A 323 -3.93 -17.66 9.90
C GLY A 323 -5.38 -17.26 10.19
N MET A 324 -6.29 -17.47 9.23
CA MET A 324 -7.72 -17.22 9.43
C MET A 324 -8.30 -18.15 10.53
N SER A 325 -7.94 -19.43 10.50
CA SER A 325 -8.40 -20.41 11.51
C SER A 325 -7.92 -20.02 12.91
N PHE A 326 -6.70 -19.51 13.03
CA PHE A 326 -6.19 -18.95 14.28
C PHE A 326 -7.05 -17.78 14.77
N PHE A 327 -7.43 -16.84 13.90
CA PHE A 327 -8.31 -15.73 14.28
C PHE A 327 -9.75 -16.14 14.57
N ILE A 328 -10.25 -17.23 13.99
CA ILE A 328 -11.57 -17.76 14.36
C ILE A 328 -11.57 -18.27 15.80
N VAL A 329 -10.49 -18.93 16.23
CA VAL A 329 -10.40 -19.54 17.57
C VAL A 329 -9.94 -18.54 18.63
N PHE A 330 -8.92 -17.74 18.33
CA PHE A 330 -8.24 -16.85 19.28
C PHE A 330 -8.45 -15.36 18.97
N GLY A 331 -9.40 -15.02 18.09
CA GLY A 331 -9.58 -13.65 17.62
C GLY A 331 -9.88 -12.66 18.73
N ALA A 332 -10.85 -12.98 19.60
CA ALA A 332 -11.21 -12.13 20.74
C ALA A 332 -10.02 -11.91 21.68
N ASP A 333 -9.31 -12.98 22.08
CA ASP A 333 -8.13 -12.90 22.95
C ASP A 333 -6.99 -12.12 22.30
N THR A 334 -6.78 -12.31 20.99
CA THR A 334 -5.75 -11.60 20.23
C THR A 334 -6.04 -10.10 20.18
N LEU A 335 -7.31 -9.72 19.96
CA LEU A 335 -7.73 -8.31 19.97
C LEU A 335 -7.61 -7.70 21.37
N ALA A 336 -8.07 -8.43 22.40
CA ALA A 336 -7.94 -8.00 23.79
C ALA A 336 -6.48 -7.78 24.20
N LEU A 337 -5.58 -8.70 23.82
CA LEU A 337 -4.15 -8.61 24.14
C LEU A 337 -3.43 -7.47 23.39
N LEU A 338 -3.75 -7.27 22.11
CA LEU A 338 -3.03 -6.33 21.25
C LEU A 338 -3.56 -4.90 21.28
N PHE A 339 -4.85 -4.74 21.56
CA PHE A 339 -5.52 -3.44 21.48
C PHE A 339 -6.33 -3.11 22.75
N GLY A 340 -6.55 -4.07 23.64
CA GLY A 340 -7.31 -3.92 24.88
C GLY A 340 -8.70 -4.56 24.81
N GLU A 341 -9.27 -4.83 25.99
CA GLU A 341 -10.54 -5.58 26.16
C GLU A 341 -11.70 -5.05 25.32
N LYS A 342 -11.81 -3.73 25.14
CA LYS A 342 -12.87 -3.11 24.32
C LYS A 342 -12.86 -3.55 22.85
N PHE A 343 -11.69 -3.94 22.32
CA PHE A 343 -11.58 -4.37 20.93
C PHE A 343 -12.03 -5.82 20.71
N SER A 344 -12.23 -6.60 21.78
CA SER A 344 -12.71 -7.99 21.69
C SER A 344 -14.11 -8.10 21.06
N GLU A 345 -14.94 -7.07 21.21
CA GLU A 345 -16.28 -7.01 20.61
C GLU A 345 -16.23 -7.07 19.07
N GLY A 346 -15.14 -6.60 18.46
CA GLY A 346 -14.95 -6.63 17.01
C GLY A 346 -14.47 -7.97 16.43
N TRP A 347 -14.44 -9.05 17.22
CA TRP A 347 -13.94 -10.36 16.75
C TRP A 347 -14.61 -10.84 15.47
N MET A 348 -15.93 -10.60 15.31
CA MET A 348 -16.67 -11.01 14.12
C MET A 348 -16.20 -10.24 12.86
N ILE A 349 -15.89 -8.94 13.01
CA ILE A 349 -15.29 -8.13 11.94
C ILE A 349 -13.93 -8.72 11.54
N LEU A 350 -13.09 -9.13 12.50
CA LEU A 350 -11.80 -9.75 12.24
C LEU A 350 -11.95 -11.03 11.42
N VAL A 351 -12.91 -11.88 11.78
CA VAL A 351 -13.20 -13.12 11.06
C VAL A 351 -13.67 -12.83 9.64
N LEU A 352 -14.65 -11.94 9.46
CA LEU A 352 -15.17 -11.58 8.13
C LEU A 352 -14.10 -10.99 7.22
N LEU A 353 -13.27 -10.07 7.73
CA LEU A 353 -12.15 -9.50 6.98
C LEU A 353 -11.09 -10.56 6.66
N SER A 354 -10.85 -11.51 7.56
CA SER A 354 -9.93 -12.64 7.31
C SER A 354 -10.45 -13.55 6.21
N VAL A 355 -11.76 -13.82 6.18
CA VAL A 355 -12.42 -14.56 5.08
C VAL A 355 -12.29 -13.79 3.76
N ALA A 356 -12.51 -12.47 3.76
CA ALA A 356 -12.35 -11.64 2.56
C ALA A 356 -10.92 -11.74 2.01
N ASN A 357 -9.92 -11.62 2.89
CA ASN A 357 -8.52 -11.77 2.51
C ASN A 357 -8.19 -13.21 2.03
N LEU A 358 -8.78 -14.24 2.63
CA LEU A 358 -8.60 -15.62 2.18
C LEU A 358 -9.18 -15.83 0.77
N VAL A 359 -10.38 -15.31 0.49
CA VAL A 359 -10.99 -15.32 -0.85
C VAL A 359 -10.07 -14.63 -1.85
N LYS A 360 -9.46 -13.50 -1.46
CA LYS A 360 -8.45 -12.80 -2.27
C LYS A 360 -7.24 -13.69 -2.57
N VAL A 361 -6.69 -14.40 -1.58
CA VAL A 361 -5.55 -15.33 -1.76
C VAL A 361 -5.91 -16.53 -2.64
N PHE A 362 -7.14 -17.03 -2.58
CA PHE A 362 -7.59 -18.17 -3.38
C PHE A 362 -7.49 -17.94 -4.89
N GLY A 363 -7.79 -16.73 -5.36
CA GLY A 363 -7.65 -16.34 -6.78
C GLY A 363 -6.19 -16.25 -7.26
N GLY A 364 -5.23 -16.30 -6.33
CA GLY A 364 -3.81 -16.29 -6.58
C GLY A 364 -3.31 -15.03 -7.28
N SER A 365 -2.30 -15.19 -8.10
CA SER A 365 -1.63 -14.09 -8.80
C SER A 365 -2.33 -13.70 -10.12
N CYS A 366 -3.66 -13.86 -10.24
CA CYS A 366 -4.40 -13.53 -11.47
C CYS A 366 -4.20 -12.07 -11.92
N GLY A 367 -4.29 -11.12 -11.00
CA GLY A 367 -4.07 -9.70 -11.31
C GLY A 367 -2.64 -9.41 -11.79
N VAL A 368 -1.64 -10.01 -11.13
CA VAL A 368 -0.23 -9.90 -11.56
C VAL A 368 -0.02 -10.54 -12.93
N ASN A 369 -0.68 -11.66 -13.19
CA ASN A 369 -0.63 -12.31 -14.49
C ASN A 369 -1.19 -11.42 -15.61
N LEU A 370 -2.36 -10.83 -15.41
CA LEU A 370 -2.94 -9.89 -16.38
C LEU A 370 -2.03 -8.68 -16.60
N LEU A 371 -1.42 -8.16 -15.54
CA LEU A 371 -0.49 -7.03 -15.64
C LEU A 371 0.75 -7.38 -16.46
N MET A 372 1.41 -8.51 -16.14
CA MET A 372 2.66 -8.93 -16.78
C MET A 372 2.48 -9.47 -18.22
N THR A 373 1.27 -9.86 -18.58
CA THR A 373 0.92 -10.36 -19.93
C THR A 373 0.33 -9.26 -20.83
N GLY A 374 0.33 -7.99 -20.39
CA GLY A 374 -0.09 -6.84 -21.18
C GLY A 374 -1.58 -6.48 -21.10
N HIS A 375 -2.35 -7.12 -20.22
CA HIS A 375 -3.79 -6.94 -20.06
C HIS A 375 -4.15 -5.94 -18.95
N GLN A 376 -3.36 -4.88 -18.79
CA GLN A 376 -3.54 -3.86 -17.74
C GLN A 376 -4.91 -3.15 -17.77
N MET A 377 -5.45 -2.88 -18.97
CA MET A 377 -6.75 -2.21 -19.11
C MET A 377 -7.90 -3.12 -18.70
N ALA A 378 -7.79 -4.43 -18.99
CA ALA A 378 -8.77 -5.41 -18.53
C ALA A 378 -8.75 -5.50 -16.99
N LEU A 379 -7.56 -5.59 -16.38
CA LEU A 379 -7.40 -5.58 -14.92
C LEU A 379 -7.99 -4.31 -14.29
N LEU A 380 -7.77 -3.14 -14.90
CA LEU A 380 -8.33 -1.87 -14.45
C LEU A 380 -9.85 -1.89 -14.49
N MET A 381 -10.47 -2.31 -15.61
CA MET A 381 -11.93 -2.42 -15.72
C MET A 381 -12.52 -3.39 -14.71
N ILE A 382 -11.90 -4.57 -14.53
CA ILE A 382 -12.34 -5.56 -13.54
C ILE A 382 -12.32 -4.95 -12.14
N THR A 383 -11.23 -4.26 -11.80
CA THR A 383 -11.07 -3.62 -10.47
C THR A 383 -12.09 -2.50 -10.27
N VAL A 384 -12.33 -1.65 -11.26
CA VAL A 384 -13.33 -0.58 -11.16
C VAL A 384 -14.74 -1.16 -10.95
N ILE A 385 -15.13 -2.15 -11.77
CA ILE A 385 -16.46 -2.78 -11.67
C ILE A 385 -16.65 -3.46 -10.31
N SER A 386 -15.68 -4.29 -9.88
CA SER A 386 -15.78 -4.99 -8.60
C SER A 386 -15.85 -4.00 -7.44
N SER A 387 -15.09 -2.91 -7.48
CA SER A 387 -15.06 -1.94 -6.40
C SER A 387 -16.31 -1.06 -6.36
N ILE A 388 -16.90 -0.69 -7.51
CA ILE A 388 -18.21 -0.01 -7.53
C ILE A 388 -19.28 -0.90 -6.90
N MET A 389 -19.30 -2.19 -7.24
CA MET A 389 -20.23 -3.15 -6.63
C MET A 389 -19.98 -3.29 -5.13
N THR A 390 -18.72 -3.36 -4.71
CA THR A 390 -18.33 -3.46 -3.30
C THR A 390 -18.78 -2.23 -2.52
N ILE A 391 -18.50 -1.02 -3.02
CA ILE A 391 -18.90 0.24 -2.40
C ILE A 391 -20.43 0.33 -2.31
N GLY A 392 -21.15 -0.03 -3.37
CA GLY A 392 -22.62 -0.05 -3.36
C GLY A 392 -23.17 -1.01 -2.31
N LEU A 393 -22.60 -2.21 -2.19
CA LEU A 393 -22.98 -3.18 -1.15
C LEU A 393 -22.62 -2.67 0.26
N SER A 394 -21.47 -2.05 0.43
CA SER A 394 -21.04 -1.47 1.71
C SER A 394 -22.00 -0.37 2.17
N LEU A 395 -22.43 0.51 1.26
CA LEU A 395 -23.41 1.57 1.58
C LEU A 395 -24.77 1.01 2.00
N ILE A 396 -25.20 -0.11 1.41
CA ILE A 396 -26.48 -0.76 1.79
C ILE A 396 -26.34 -1.48 3.13
N LEU A 397 -25.24 -2.19 3.35
CA LEU A 397 -25.06 -3.05 4.52
C LEU A 397 -24.58 -2.30 5.76
N VAL A 398 -23.95 -1.12 5.62
CA VAL A 398 -23.42 -0.36 6.76
C VAL A 398 -24.55 0.15 7.67
N GLU A 399 -25.71 0.52 7.11
CA GLU A 399 -26.83 1.04 7.90
C GLU A 399 -27.39 -0.01 8.87
N THR A 400 -27.43 -1.28 8.47
CA THR A 400 -27.97 -2.37 9.28
C THR A 400 -26.92 -3.13 10.08
N TYR A 401 -25.72 -3.32 9.54
CA TYR A 401 -24.67 -4.19 10.11
C TYR A 401 -23.36 -3.46 10.42
N ARG A 402 -23.27 -2.15 10.24
CA ARG A 402 -22.09 -1.32 10.55
C ARG A 402 -20.81 -1.94 9.97
N GLY A 403 -19.76 -2.11 10.79
CA GLY A 403 -18.47 -2.67 10.35
C GLY A 403 -18.54 -4.10 9.81
N GLU A 404 -19.45 -4.93 10.32
CA GLU A 404 -19.65 -6.31 9.82
C GLU A 404 -20.26 -6.31 8.41
N GLY A 405 -21.14 -5.34 8.12
CA GLY A 405 -21.74 -5.15 6.80
C GLY A 405 -20.68 -4.80 5.75
N ILE A 406 -19.77 -3.90 6.08
CA ILE A 406 -18.65 -3.51 5.20
C ILE A 406 -17.71 -4.71 4.98
N ALA A 407 -17.37 -5.45 6.04
CA ALA A 407 -16.53 -6.65 5.91
C ALA A 407 -17.19 -7.72 5.02
N SER A 408 -18.51 -7.89 5.12
CA SER A 408 -19.28 -8.81 4.28
C SER A 408 -19.30 -8.37 2.81
N ALA A 409 -19.47 -7.07 2.55
CA ALA A 409 -19.38 -6.51 1.20
C ALA A 409 -18.00 -6.77 0.55
N LEU A 410 -16.91 -6.68 1.33
CA LEU A 410 -15.56 -6.98 0.86
C LEU A 410 -15.38 -8.45 0.45
N ILE A 411 -16.00 -9.40 1.15
CA ILE A 411 -15.98 -10.83 0.76
C ILE A 411 -16.55 -10.99 -0.65
N VAL A 412 -17.74 -10.42 -0.88
CA VAL A 412 -18.42 -10.47 -2.18
C VAL A 412 -17.60 -9.75 -3.25
N GLY A 413 -17.06 -8.58 -2.93
CA GLY A 413 -16.21 -7.78 -3.81
C GLY A 413 -14.98 -8.54 -4.31
N PHE A 414 -14.20 -9.09 -3.39
CA PHE A 414 -13.01 -9.88 -3.73
C PHE A 414 -13.36 -11.18 -4.44
N PHE A 415 -14.49 -11.82 -4.10
CA PHE A 415 -14.96 -13.00 -4.82
C PHE A 415 -15.25 -12.67 -6.29
N ILE A 416 -16.01 -11.61 -6.56
CA ILE A 416 -16.34 -11.17 -7.92
C ILE A 416 -15.06 -10.78 -8.68
N GLN A 417 -14.19 -9.98 -8.05
CA GLN A 417 -12.93 -9.56 -8.66
C GLN A 417 -12.07 -10.75 -9.07
N ASN A 418 -11.92 -11.75 -8.18
CA ASN A 418 -11.14 -12.95 -8.45
C ASN A 418 -11.79 -13.84 -9.49
N LEU A 419 -13.11 -14.04 -9.42
CA LEU A 419 -13.84 -14.85 -10.39
C LEU A 419 -13.65 -14.30 -11.81
N ILE A 420 -13.88 -13.00 -12.00
CA ILE A 420 -13.72 -12.36 -13.32
C ILE A 420 -12.25 -12.41 -13.77
N SER A 421 -11.29 -12.11 -12.86
CA SER A 421 -9.86 -12.11 -13.19
C SER A 421 -9.34 -13.49 -13.59
N VAL A 422 -9.75 -14.55 -12.88
CA VAL A 422 -9.35 -15.93 -13.18
C VAL A 422 -9.97 -16.40 -14.50
N LEU A 423 -11.27 -16.14 -14.73
CA LEU A 423 -11.94 -16.51 -15.97
C LEU A 423 -11.35 -15.77 -17.17
N TYR A 424 -11.06 -14.48 -17.03
CA TYR A 424 -10.43 -13.68 -18.09
C TYR A 424 -9.00 -14.16 -18.37
N THR A 425 -8.23 -14.47 -17.32
CA THR A 425 -6.89 -15.07 -17.45
C THR A 425 -6.95 -16.40 -18.21
N LYS A 426 -7.90 -17.28 -17.88
CA LYS A 426 -8.09 -18.52 -18.61
C LYS A 426 -8.43 -18.28 -20.08
N LYS A 427 -9.31 -17.32 -20.36
CA LYS A 427 -9.72 -17.00 -21.73
C LYS A 427 -8.56 -16.51 -22.60
N VAL A 428 -7.67 -15.72 -22.03
CA VAL A 428 -6.61 -15.02 -22.78
C VAL A 428 -5.29 -15.79 -22.78
N ASN A 429 -4.89 -16.35 -21.64
CA ASN A 429 -3.62 -17.05 -21.47
C ASN A 429 -3.76 -18.58 -21.48
N GLY A 430 -4.98 -19.12 -21.40
CA GLY A 430 -5.22 -20.57 -21.38
C GLY A 430 -4.81 -21.26 -20.08
N ILE A 431 -4.48 -20.50 -19.03
CA ILE A 431 -3.97 -21.02 -17.76
C ILE A 431 -4.90 -20.74 -16.59
N TRP A 432 -4.81 -21.57 -15.57
CA TRP A 432 -5.44 -21.33 -14.27
C TRP A 432 -4.44 -20.77 -13.25
N THR A 433 -4.85 -19.75 -12.50
CA THR A 433 -4.02 -19.13 -11.45
C THR A 433 -4.55 -19.34 -10.04
N HIS A 434 -5.74 -19.94 -9.89
CA HIS A 434 -6.34 -20.18 -8.58
C HIS A 434 -5.60 -21.30 -7.84
N ALA A 435 -5.77 -21.35 -6.52
CA ALA A 435 -5.25 -22.43 -5.69
C ALA A 435 -5.80 -23.79 -6.17
N ASP A 436 -4.92 -24.79 -6.26
CA ASP A 436 -5.27 -26.14 -6.67
C ASP A 436 -5.79 -26.95 -5.49
N ILE A 437 -7.09 -27.26 -5.50
CA ILE A 437 -7.77 -28.03 -4.46
C ILE A 437 -7.17 -29.44 -4.34
N GLY A 438 -6.78 -30.06 -5.45
CA GLY A 438 -6.15 -31.39 -5.44
C GLY A 438 -4.80 -31.39 -4.73
N PHE A 439 -3.99 -30.37 -5.00
CA PHE A 439 -2.73 -30.15 -4.29
C PHE A 439 -2.95 -29.92 -2.80
N ILE A 440 -3.91 -29.07 -2.41
CA ILE A 440 -4.25 -28.80 -1.01
C ILE A 440 -4.60 -30.10 -0.27
N ILE A 441 -5.46 -30.95 -0.85
CA ILE A 441 -5.84 -32.24 -0.26
C ILE A 441 -4.63 -33.17 -0.12
N ASN A 442 -3.71 -33.20 -1.09
CA ASN A 442 -2.49 -33.99 -1.01
C ASN A 442 -1.53 -33.50 0.08
N VAL A 443 -1.46 -32.19 0.31
CA VAL A 443 -0.69 -31.61 1.43
C VAL A 443 -1.29 -32.04 2.76
N LEU A 444 -2.60 -31.85 2.94
CA LEU A 444 -3.28 -32.14 4.20
C LEU A 444 -3.32 -33.64 4.52
N SER A 445 -3.33 -34.52 3.52
CA SER A 445 -3.30 -35.97 3.69
C SER A 445 -1.91 -36.57 3.88
N GLY A 446 -0.85 -35.74 3.95
CA GLY A 446 0.53 -36.21 4.15
C GLY A 446 1.14 -36.91 2.93
N LYS A 447 0.46 -36.94 1.78
CA LYS A 447 0.94 -37.53 0.51
C LYS A 447 1.84 -36.57 -0.26
N TRP A 448 2.76 -35.90 0.44
CA TRP A 448 3.63 -34.90 -0.15
C TRP A 448 4.93 -35.53 -0.67
N HIS A 449 5.02 -35.74 -1.98
CA HIS A 449 6.28 -36.07 -2.64
C HIS A 449 6.83 -34.84 -3.38
N LEU A 450 8.01 -34.37 -2.94
CA LEU A 450 8.78 -33.26 -3.56
C LEU A 450 9.04 -33.45 -5.07
N SER A 451 8.92 -34.67 -5.60
CA SER A 451 9.05 -34.97 -7.02
C SER A 451 7.95 -34.36 -7.91
N ALA A 452 6.79 -33.99 -7.34
CA ALA A 452 5.67 -33.44 -8.09
C ALA A 452 5.82 -31.96 -8.47
N MET A 453 6.80 -31.24 -7.90
CA MET A 453 6.98 -29.80 -8.11
C MET A 453 7.75 -29.44 -9.39
N GLY A 454 8.14 -30.41 -10.24
CA GLY A 454 8.92 -30.11 -11.46
C GLY A 454 10.27 -29.44 -11.20
N MET A 455 10.71 -29.36 -9.94
CA MET A 455 11.95 -28.68 -9.51
C MET A 455 13.22 -29.49 -9.79
N ASN A 456 13.13 -30.66 -10.43
CA ASN A 456 14.30 -31.42 -10.87
C ASN A 456 15.10 -30.74 -12.01
N LYS A 457 14.68 -29.57 -12.52
CA LYS A 457 15.40 -28.81 -13.56
C LYS A 457 16.18 -27.59 -13.04
N PHE A 458 16.21 -27.33 -11.73
CA PHE A 458 17.00 -26.24 -11.14
C PHE A 458 18.20 -26.77 -10.32
N LYS A 459 19.00 -27.66 -10.91
CA LYS A 459 20.37 -27.98 -10.46
C LYS A 459 21.37 -27.57 -11.51
#